data_AF-A0A7W0HEF7-F1
#
_entry.id   AF-A0A7W0HEF7-F1
#
_cell.length_a   1.000
_cell.length_b   1.000
_cell.length_c   1.000
_cell.angle_alpha   90.00
_cell.angle_beta   90.00
_cell.angle_gamma   90.00
#
_symmetry.space_group_name_H-M   'P 1'
#
loop_
_entity.id
_entity.type
_entity.pdbx_description
1 polymer ?
#
loop_
_entity_poly.entity_id
_entity_poly.type
_entity_poly.pdbx_seq_one_letter_code
_entity_poly.pdbx_strand_id
1 'polypeptide(L)'
;MAAPEDRPIDSTPVHTADLPATPQRDRNIPATAWVEAPGELLALGDDIGRPLIAYKRRIGPWLLWRAGPATKGDARYLALAGDDPSQQWSFRLFADGSGEGVGPDGVVHQRFRTWKESLRDTPTA
;
A
#
# COMPACT_ATOMS: atom_id res chain seq x y z
N MET A 1 16.77 13.34 9.10
CA MET A 1 16.38 12.38 8.04
C MET A 1 15.15 12.95 7.36
N ALA A 2 15.17 13.08 6.03
CA ALA A 2 13.99 13.49 5.27
C ALA A 2 12.83 12.51 5.52
N ALA A 3 11.61 13.01 5.62
CA ALA A 3 10.46 12.14 5.81
C ALA A 3 10.28 11.25 4.56
N PRO A 4 9.69 10.04 4.68
CA PRO A 4 9.49 9.16 3.52
C PRO A 4 8.71 9.83 2.37
N GLU A 5 7.92 10.86 2.66
CA GLU A 5 7.19 11.67 1.69
C GLU A 5 8.06 12.67 0.91
N ASP A 6 9.20 13.11 1.46
CA ASP A 6 10.10 14.09 0.84
C ASP A 6 11.02 13.50 -0.24
N ARG A 7 10.96 12.18 -0.46
CA ARG A 7 11.80 11.52 -1.45
C ARG A 7 11.35 11.87 -2.86
N PRO A 8 12.29 12.01 -3.82
CA PRO A 8 11.95 12.25 -5.20
C PRO A 8 10.96 11.21 -5.73
N ILE A 9 9.97 11.70 -6.47
CA ILE A 9 8.97 10.86 -7.13
C ILE A 9 9.58 10.33 -8.42
N ASP A 10 9.55 9.02 -8.59
CA ASP A 10 9.96 8.34 -9.82
C ASP A 10 8.71 7.89 -10.58
N SER A 11 8.32 8.66 -11.58
CA SER A 11 7.16 8.38 -12.42
C SER A 11 7.48 7.49 -13.63
N THR A 12 8.64 6.82 -13.65
CA THR A 12 9.01 5.90 -14.73
C THR A 12 8.01 4.73 -14.78
N PRO A 13 7.38 4.45 -15.93
CA PRO A 13 6.47 3.31 -16.05
C PRO A 13 7.14 2.00 -15.61
N VAL A 14 6.47 1.24 -14.76
CA VAL A 14 6.98 -0.01 -14.18
C VAL A 14 5.91 -1.09 -14.24
N HIS A 15 6.31 -2.29 -14.64
CA HIS A 15 5.45 -3.47 -14.62
C HIS A 15 5.51 -4.18 -13.26
N THR A 16 4.51 -4.99 -12.96
CA THR A 16 4.45 -5.77 -11.70
C THR A 16 5.72 -6.62 -11.44
N ALA A 17 6.30 -7.18 -12.49
CA ALA A 17 7.52 -8.00 -12.41
C ALA A 17 8.76 -7.19 -11.99
N ASP A 18 8.78 -5.90 -12.33
CA ASP A 18 9.90 -4.99 -12.07
C ASP A 18 9.73 -4.21 -10.76
N LEU A 19 8.57 -4.33 -10.10
CA LEU A 19 8.35 -3.70 -8.80
C LEU A 19 9.30 -4.32 -7.74
N PRO A 20 10.04 -3.49 -7.00
CA PRO A 20 11.09 -3.97 -6.12
C PRO A 20 10.52 -4.73 -4.92
N ALA A 21 11.13 -5.85 -4.55
CA ALA A 21 10.70 -6.62 -3.38
C ALA A 21 10.91 -5.86 -2.07
N THR A 22 11.95 -5.02 -1.99
CA THR A 22 12.35 -4.30 -0.78
C THR A 22 11.86 -2.85 -0.76
N PRO A 23 11.70 -2.25 0.43
CA PRO A 23 11.37 -0.85 0.56
C PRO A 23 12.39 0.06 -0.13
N GLN A 24 11.90 0.93 -1.01
CA GLN A 24 12.72 1.98 -1.63
C GLN A 24 13.13 2.99 -0.57
N ARG A 25 14.40 3.41 -0.55
CA ARG A 25 14.93 4.39 0.42
C ARG A 25 15.17 5.77 -0.19
N ASP A 26 15.40 5.77 -1.49
CA ASP A 26 15.91 6.89 -2.30
C ASP A 26 14.81 7.54 -3.15
N ARG A 27 13.75 6.80 -3.50
CA ARG A 27 12.64 7.29 -4.35
C ARG A 27 11.28 6.78 -3.91
N ASN A 28 10.22 7.45 -4.35
CA ASN A 28 8.83 7.01 -4.25
C ASN A 28 8.30 6.66 -5.65
N ILE A 29 7.86 5.42 -5.84
CA ILE A 29 7.16 5.01 -7.06
C ILE A 29 5.66 5.28 -6.83
N PRO A 30 5.03 6.22 -7.56
CA PRO A 30 3.61 6.51 -7.42
C PRO A 30 2.77 5.39 -8.04
N ALA A 31 1.53 5.21 -7.58
CA ALA A 31 0.60 4.24 -8.17
C ALA A 31 0.39 4.46 -9.68
N THR A 32 0.42 5.72 -10.12
CA THR A 32 0.30 6.10 -11.54
C THR A 32 1.49 5.64 -12.39
N ALA A 33 2.61 5.26 -11.80
CA ALA A 33 3.75 4.69 -12.53
C ALA A 33 3.60 3.18 -12.75
N TRP A 34 2.77 2.49 -11.95
CA TRP A 34 2.51 1.07 -12.14
C TRP A 34 1.51 0.87 -13.28
N VAL A 35 1.95 0.21 -14.35
CA VAL A 35 1.19 0.07 -15.60
C VAL A 35 -0.10 -0.73 -15.40
N GLU A 36 -0.06 -1.76 -14.55
CA GLU A 36 -1.20 -2.63 -14.24
C GLU A 36 -2.03 -2.14 -13.03
N ALA A 37 -1.81 -0.90 -12.56
CA ALA A 37 -2.53 -0.36 -11.41
C ALA A 37 -4.04 -0.29 -11.66
N PRO A 38 -4.88 -0.96 -10.84
CA PRO A 38 -6.32 -0.88 -10.98
C PRO A 38 -6.86 0.48 -10.51
N GLY A 39 -8.06 0.84 -10.98
CA GLY A 39 -8.70 2.12 -10.67
C GLY A 39 -8.91 2.35 -9.17
N GLU A 40 -9.18 1.28 -8.42
CA GLU A 40 -9.34 1.28 -6.97
C GLU A 40 -8.05 1.72 -6.26
N LEU A 41 -6.89 1.30 -6.78
CA LEU A 41 -5.62 1.79 -6.28
C LEU A 41 -5.41 3.25 -6.67
N LEU A 42 -5.77 3.68 -7.89
CA LEU A 42 -5.57 5.07 -8.33
C LEU A 42 -6.47 6.07 -7.59
N ALA A 43 -7.64 5.62 -7.11
CA ALA A 43 -8.55 6.39 -6.26
C ALA A 43 -8.24 6.23 -4.75
N LEU A 44 -7.13 5.57 -4.38
CA LEU A 44 -6.84 5.27 -2.98
C LEU A 44 -6.65 6.56 -2.18
N GLY A 45 -7.58 6.82 -1.28
CA GLY A 45 -7.53 7.99 -0.40
C GLY A 45 -8.19 9.24 -0.95
N ASP A 46 -9.06 9.12 -1.96
CA ASP A 46 -9.95 10.20 -2.38
C ASP A 46 -10.77 10.79 -1.21
N ASP A 47 -11.14 9.96 -0.23
CA ASP A 47 -11.85 10.35 1.00
C ASP A 47 -10.94 11.03 2.06
N ILE A 48 -9.61 11.03 1.88
CA ILE A 48 -8.65 11.66 2.80
C ILE A 48 -7.83 12.77 2.15
N GLY A 49 -8.38 13.39 1.11
CA GLY A 49 -7.77 14.56 0.50
C GLY A 49 -6.75 14.24 -0.58
N ARG A 50 -6.85 13.07 -1.22
CA ARG A 50 -6.07 12.69 -2.42
C ARG A 50 -4.54 12.77 -2.22
N PRO A 51 -3.99 12.20 -1.14
CA PRO A 51 -2.54 12.23 -0.94
C PRO A 51 -1.83 11.37 -1.99
N LEU A 52 -0.51 11.59 -2.14
CA LEU A 52 0.33 10.72 -2.98
C LEU A 52 0.19 9.25 -2.55
N ILE A 53 -0.13 8.39 -3.52
CA ILE A 53 -0.21 6.94 -3.34
C ILE A 53 1.11 6.35 -3.79
N ALA A 54 1.91 5.88 -2.84
CA ALA A 54 3.26 5.42 -3.12
C ALA A 54 3.45 3.95 -2.74
N TYR A 55 4.17 3.21 -3.58
CA TYR A 55 4.59 1.85 -3.33
C TYR A 55 5.46 1.79 -2.07
N LYS A 56 5.29 0.74 -1.27
CA LYS A 56 6.06 0.55 -0.04
C LYS A 56 6.97 -0.65 -0.11
N ARG A 57 6.45 -1.83 -0.45
CA ARG A 57 7.21 -3.08 -0.57
C ARG A 57 6.30 -4.22 -0.99
N ARG A 58 6.91 -5.37 -1.26
CA ARG A 58 6.21 -6.64 -1.38
C ARG A 58 6.12 -7.36 -0.04
N ILE A 59 5.03 -8.08 0.22
CA ILE A 59 4.81 -8.98 1.36
C ILE A 59 4.28 -10.30 0.79
N GLY A 60 5.16 -11.30 0.60
CA GLY A 60 4.78 -12.52 -0.10
C GLY A 60 4.30 -12.20 -1.54
N PRO A 61 3.08 -12.60 -1.94
CA PRO A 61 2.51 -12.27 -3.25
C PRO A 61 1.93 -10.84 -3.32
N TRP A 62 1.78 -10.16 -2.17
CA TRP A 62 1.06 -8.89 -2.08
C TRP A 62 1.95 -7.67 -2.32
N LEU A 63 1.50 -6.75 -3.15
CA LEU A 63 2.09 -5.43 -3.39
C LEU A 63 1.45 -4.41 -2.44
N LEU A 64 2.24 -3.84 -1.52
CA LEU A 64 1.75 -2.90 -0.53
C LEU A 64 1.91 -1.45 -0.99
N TRP A 65 0.80 -0.74 -1.03
CA TRP A 65 0.69 0.69 -1.35
C TRP A 65 0.19 1.47 -0.13
N ARG A 66 0.46 2.78 -0.11
CA ARG A 66 -0.06 3.69 0.92
C ARG A 66 -0.43 5.03 0.33
N ALA A 67 -1.64 5.48 0.63
CA ALA A 67 -2.11 6.85 0.52
C ALA A 67 -1.96 7.55 1.87
N GLY A 68 -1.34 8.73 1.92
CA GLY A 68 -1.22 9.55 3.13
C GLY A 68 0.13 9.44 3.87
N PRO A 69 0.29 10.18 4.98
CA PRO A 69 1.52 10.29 5.74
C PRO A 69 1.92 8.97 6.42
N ALA A 70 3.18 8.88 6.84
CA ALA A 70 3.69 7.71 7.56
C ALA A 70 3.28 7.68 9.04
N THR A 71 2.97 8.84 9.61
CA THR A 71 2.74 9.05 11.03
C THR A 71 1.81 10.24 11.24
N LYS A 72 1.05 10.26 12.34
CA LYS A 72 0.27 11.42 12.81
C LYS A 72 -0.67 12.02 11.75
N GLY A 73 -1.37 11.16 11.01
CA GLY A 73 -2.38 11.57 10.06
C GLY A 73 -3.11 10.36 9.47
N ASP A 74 -4.23 10.63 8.81
CA ASP A 74 -5.00 9.62 8.12
C ASP A 74 -4.22 9.00 6.97
N ALA A 75 -4.09 7.68 6.97
CA ALA A 75 -3.45 6.94 5.90
C ALA A 75 -4.25 5.71 5.53
N ARG A 76 -4.31 5.35 4.26
CA ARG A 76 -4.88 4.09 3.81
C ARG A 76 -3.82 3.24 3.14
N TYR A 77 -3.75 1.99 3.56
CA TYR A 77 -2.95 0.96 2.94
C TYR A 77 -3.83 0.10 2.06
N LEU A 78 -3.30 -0.29 0.91
CA LEU A 78 -3.92 -1.27 0.01
C LEU A 78 -2.85 -2.31 -0.33
N ALA A 79 -3.19 -3.57 -0.12
CA ALA A 79 -2.42 -4.71 -0.57
C ALA A 79 -3.16 -5.32 -1.76
N LEU A 80 -2.48 -5.44 -2.90
CA LEU A 80 -3.03 -6.09 -4.10
C LEU A 80 -2.19 -7.30 -4.45
N ALA A 81 -2.80 -8.38 -4.90
CA ALA A 81 -2.05 -9.52 -5.41
C ALA A 81 -1.30 -9.14 -6.69
N GLY A 82 -0.04 -9.57 -6.82
CA GLY A 82 0.79 -9.24 -7.97
C GLY A 82 0.38 -9.95 -9.26
N ASP A 83 -0.25 -11.12 -9.14
CA ASP A 83 -0.77 -11.95 -10.22
C ASP A 83 -2.23 -11.62 -10.59
N ASP A 84 -3.04 -11.19 -9.62
CA ASP A 84 -4.43 -10.78 -9.83
C ASP A 84 -4.80 -9.53 -9.00
N PRO A 85 -4.65 -8.32 -9.55
CA PRO A 85 -4.94 -7.08 -8.82
C PRO A 85 -6.40 -6.92 -8.35
N SER A 86 -7.33 -7.79 -8.77
CA SER A 86 -8.69 -7.80 -8.22
C SER A 86 -8.75 -8.34 -6.78
N GLN A 87 -7.77 -9.16 -6.39
CA GLN A 87 -7.59 -9.60 -5.00
C GLN A 87 -6.90 -8.48 -4.22
N GLN A 88 -7.68 -7.79 -3.41
CA GLN A 88 -7.21 -6.61 -2.69
C GLN A 88 -7.74 -6.53 -1.25
N TRP A 89 -6.88 -6.05 -0.36
CA TRP A 89 -7.18 -5.88 1.06
C TRP A 89 -6.73 -4.49 1.51
N SER A 90 -7.59 -3.80 2.26
CA SER A 90 -7.31 -2.43 2.71
C SER A 90 -7.22 -2.33 4.23
N PHE A 91 -6.39 -1.40 4.69
CA PHE A 91 -6.28 -1.05 6.10
C PHE A 91 -6.26 0.47 6.24
N ARG A 92 -7.17 1.00 7.05
CA ARG A 92 -7.22 2.40 7.42
C ARG A 92 -6.43 2.64 8.69
N LEU A 93 -5.57 3.65 8.69
CA LEU A 93 -4.93 4.22 9.85
C LEU A 93 -5.54 5.60 10.09
N PHE A 94 -5.97 5.88 11.32
CA PHE A 94 -6.58 7.13 11.71
C PHE A 94 -5.56 8.04 12.41
N ALA A 95 -5.83 9.34 12.44
CA ALA A 95 -4.94 10.32 13.06
C ALA A 95 -4.70 10.09 14.57
N ASP A 96 -5.64 9.45 15.27
CA ASP A 96 -5.53 9.08 16.69
C ASP A 96 -4.62 7.85 16.94
N GLY A 97 -4.11 7.24 15.88
CA GLY A 97 -3.24 6.06 15.93
C GLY A 97 -3.99 4.73 15.96
N SER A 98 -5.33 4.73 15.99
CA SER A 98 -6.13 3.54 15.75
C SER A 98 -6.09 3.15 14.27
N GLY A 99 -6.51 1.92 13.98
CA GLY A 99 -6.67 1.49 12.60
C GLY A 99 -7.63 0.31 12.50
N GLU A 100 -8.08 0.04 11.29
CA GLU A 100 -9.00 -1.05 11.00
C GLU A 100 -8.82 -1.53 9.56
N GLY A 101 -8.86 -2.83 9.33
CA GLY A 101 -8.86 -3.39 7.98
C GLY A 101 -9.10 -4.89 7.99
N VAL A 102 -9.75 -5.38 6.94
CA VAL A 102 -9.96 -6.82 6.72
C VAL A 102 -8.69 -7.42 6.11
N GLY A 103 -8.22 -8.54 6.66
CA GLY A 103 -7.12 -9.33 6.11
C GLY A 103 -7.61 -10.43 5.15
N PRO A 104 -6.72 -11.05 4.37
CA PRO A 104 -7.03 -12.20 3.52
C PRO A 104 -7.53 -13.44 4.28
N ASP A 105 -7.29 -13.51 5.59
CA ASP A 105 -7.87 -14.50 6.50
C ASP A 105 -9.35 -14.25 6.84
N GLY A 106 -9.96 -13.19 6.28
CA GLY A 106 -11.35 -12.81 6.53
C GLY A 106 -11.57 -12.13 7.89
N VAL A 107 -10.49 -11.82 8.63
CA VAL A 107 -10.56 -11.23 9.97
C VAL A 107 -10.45 -9.70 9.90
N VAL A 108 -11.24 -9.00 10.72
CA VAL A 108 -11.07 -7.57 10.96
C VAL A 108 -9.93 -7.35 11.95
N HIS A 109 -8.87 -6.69 11.50
CA HIS A 109 -7.72 -6.34 12.34
C HIS A 109 -7.78 -4.88 12.77
N GLN A 110 -7.54 -4.63 14.06
CA GLN A 110 -7.40 -3.27 14.59
C GLN A 110 -5.94 -2.78 14.64
N ARG A 111 -4.98 -3.69 14.41
CA ARG A 111 -3.55 -3.37 14.46
C ARG A 111 -2.92 -3.60 13.09
N PHE A 112 -2.21 -2.59 12.61
CA PHE A 112 -1.50 -2.70 11.32
C PHE A 112 -0.47 -3.84 11.30
N ARG A 113 0.09 -4.20 12.46
CA ARG A 113 1.01 -5.33 12.57
C ARG A 113 0.34 -6.66 12.25
N THR A 114 -0.81 -6.95 12.88
CA THR A 114 -1.52 -8.21 12.71
C THR A 114 -2.09 -8.34 11.31
N TRP A 115 -2.57 -7.23 10.74
CA TRP A 115 -3.02 -7.21 9.34
C TRP A 115 -1.90 -7.59 8.35
N LYS A 116 -0.67 -7.10 8.55
CA LYS A 116 0.48 -7.50 7.73
C LYS A 116 0.93 -8.95 7.96
N GLU A 117 0.71 -9.49 9.16
CA GLU A 117 0.99 -10.89 9.47
C GLU A 117 0.00 -11.77 8.70
N SER A 118 -1.30 -11.46 8.71
CA SER A 118 -2.33 -12.12 7.88
C SER A 118 -1.99 -12.11 6.38
N LEU A 119 -1.54 -10.98 5.84
CA LEU A 119 -1.04 -10.90 4.45
C LEU A 119 0.16 -11.82 4.18
N ARG A 120 1.09 -11.94 5.12
CA ARG A 120 2.26 -12.81 4.94
C ARG A 120 1.86 -14.28 4.96
N ASP A 121 0.96 -14.63 5.86
CA ASP A 121 0.63 -16.01 6.19
C ASP A 121 -0.45 -16.57 5.24
N THR A 122 -1.16 -15.72 4.51
CA THR A 122 -2.17 -16.11 3.51
C THR A 122 -1.67 -15.81 2.09
N PRO A 123 -1.32 -16.84 1.28
CA PRO A 123 -0.99 -16.65 -0.13
C PRO A 123 -2.22 -16.26 -0.95
N THR A 124 -1.99 -15.78 -2.17
CA THR A 124 -3.05 -15.59 -3.17
C THR A 124 -3.54 -16.95 -3.65
N ALA A 125 -4.84 -17.04 -3.93
CA ALA A 125 -5.50 -18.29 -4.31
C ALA A 125 -5.33 -18.61 -5.80
#